data_AF-A0A9D4W5B9-F1
#
_entry.id   AF-A0A9D4W5B9-F1
#
_cell.length_a   1.000
_cell.length_b   1.000
_cell.length_c   1.000
_cell.angle_alpha   90.00
_cell.angle_beta   90.00
_cell.angle_gamma   90.00
#
_symmetry.space_group_name_H-M   'P 1'
#
loop_
_entity.id
_entity.type
_entity.pdbx_description
1 polymer ?
#
loop_
_entity_poly.entity_id
_entity_poly.type
_entity_poly.pdbx_seq_one_letter_code
_entity_poly.pdbx_strand_id
1 'polypeptide(L)'
;SFQQDVANHKTRSVEIDLDDLMNYKDLDEEFLTRVTENTRRYVGIFADAIDELMPEPTEAFIDDDHDILMTQRSDEGTEGADGSDPHQKMPSEIKRFFEVYVKASSKGRPFTIREVKASNIGQLVRLAGIVTRCSDVKPLMQVAVYTCEDCGFEIYQVAPGDVVELSGIFLPIPYVGFRAMRAGLVADTYLEAMSVSHFKKKYEEYELRGDEEEQIKRLAEDGDIYDKLARSLAPEIFGHEDIKKALLLLLVGAPHRQLKDGMKIRGDLHICLMGDPGVAKNFRIP
;
A
#
# COMPACT_ATOMS: atom_id res chain seq x y z
N SER A 1 11.97 -19.77 6.30
CA SER A 1 10.91 -19.49 7.29
C SER A 1 10.98 -18.01 7.54
N PHE A 2 9.86 -17.30 7.70
CA PHE A 2 9.85 -15.84 7.55
C PHE A 2 10.96 -15.12 8.34
N GLN A 3 11.16 -15.46 9.62
CA GLN A 3 12.26 -14.91 10.44
C GLN A 3 13.67 -15.23 9.91
N GLN A 4 13.88 -16.39 9.28
CA GLN A 4 15.15 -16.74 8.63
C GLN A 4 15.35 -16.01 7.31
N ASP A 5 14.27 -15.75 6.57
CA ASP A 5 14.32 -15.00 5.31
C ASP A 5 14.64 -13.51 5.58
N VAL A 6 14.16 -12.99 6.71
CA VAL A 6 14.58 -11.72 7.32
C VAL A 6 16.04 -11.81 7.77
N ALA A 7 16.43 -12.75 8.63
CA ALA A 7 17.82 -12.90 9.12
C ALA A 7 18.87 -13.11 8.01
N ASN A 8 18.50 -13.69 6.87
CA ASN A 8 19.37 -13.85 5.69
C ASN A 8 19.36 -12.60 4.77
N HIS A 9 18.87 -11.44 5.25
CA HIS A 9 18.76 -10.14 4.55
C HIS A 9 17.97 -10.17 3.23
N LYS A 10 17.12 -11.19 3.00
CA LYS A 10 16.30 -11.31 1.77
C LYS A 10 15.06 -10.43 1.79
N THR A 11 14.65 -9.94 2.96
CA THR A 11 13.45 -9.11 3.12
C THR A 11 13.66 -8.12 4.27
N ARG A 12 13.51 -6.82 3.99
CA ARG A 12 13.65 -5.72 4.96
C ARG A 12 12.32 -5.30 5.60
N SER A 13 11.19 -5.88 5.20
CA SER A 13 9.84 -5.53 5.69
C SER A 13 9.20 -6.70 6.45
N VAL A 14 8.91 -6.51 7.74
CA VAL A 14 8.17 -7.46 8.57
C VAL A 14 6.71 -7.02 8.68
N GLU A 15 5.82 -7.65 7.91
CA GLU A 15 4.37 -7.45 8.04
C GLU A 15 3.80 -8.29 9.19
N ILE A 16 3.13 -7.63 10.13
CA ILE A 16 2.35 -8.26 11.20
C ILE A 16 0.86 -8.05 10.88
N ASP A 17 0.14 -9.13 10.55
CA ASP A 17 -1.29 -9.07 10.27
C ASP A 17 -2.10 -9.14 11.58
N LEU A 18 -3.05 -8.21 11.75
CA LEU A 18 -4.02 -8.28 12.85
C LEU A 18 -4.94 -9.51 12.74
N ASP A 19 -5.17 -10.05 11.53
CA ASP A 19 -5.91 -11.29 11.34
C ASP A 19 -5.18 -12.51 11.98
N ASP A 20 -3.84 -12.52 12.00
CA ASP A 20 -3.06 -13.58 12.66
C ASP A 20 -3.05 -13.42 14.18
N LEU A 21 -2.94 -12.18 14.67
CA LEU A 21 -3.05 -11.88 16.10
C LEU A 21 -4.44 -12.22 16.67
N MET A 22 -5.51 -12.08 15.87
CA MET A 22 -6.87 -12.55 16.25
C MET A 22 -7.00 -14.07 16.35
N ASN A 23 -6.25 -14.83 15.55
CA ASN A 23 -6.34 -16.28 15.54
C ASN A 23 -5.43 -16.95 16.60
N TYR A 24 -4.57 -16.16 17.27
CA TYR A 24 -3.65 -16.65 18.28
C TYR A 24 -4.38 -16.94 19.60
N LYS A 25 -4.32 -18.20 20.07
CA LYS A 25 -5.20 -18.72 21.12
C LYS A 25 -5.05 -18.09 22.51
N ASP A 26 -3.91 -17.46 22.78
CA ASP A 26 -3.57 -16.91 24.10
C ASP A 26 -3.62 -15.36 24.13
N LEU A 27 -4.21 -14.70 23.12
CA LEU A 27 -4.38 -13.23 23.08
C LEU A 27 -5.83 -12.82 23.35
N ASP A 28 -6.01 -11.91 24.29
CA ASP A 28 -7.30 -11.29 24.60
C ASP A 28 -7.72 -10.23 23.55
N GLU A 29 -9.02 -10.06 23.32
CA GLU A 29 -9.55 -8.95 22.49
C GLU A 29 -9.11 -7.56 22.98
N GLU A 30 -8.80 -7.44 24.28
CA GLU A 30 -8.25 -6.22 24.86
C GLU A 30 -6.85 -5.89 24.31
N PHE A 31 -6.01 -6.89 24.01
CA PHE A 31 -4.69 -6.66 23.42
C PHE A 31 -4.81 -6.07 22.01
N LEU A 32 -5.69 -6.63 21.18
CA LEU A 32 -5.99 -6.11 19.84
C LEU A 32 -6.52 -4.68 19.88
N THR A 33 -7.37 -4.37 20.86
CA THR A 33 -7.87 -3.00 21.09
C THR A 33 -6.72 -2.05 21.42
N ARG A 34 -5.81 -2.44 22.33
CA ARG A 34 -4.63 -1.62 22.67
C ARG A 34 -3.66 -1.45 21.50
N VAL A 35 -3.45 -2.50 20.69
CA VAL A 35 -2.60 -2.45 19.48
C VAL A 35 -3.21 -1.55 18.42
N THR A 36 -4.53 -1.56 18.23
CA THR A 36 -5.22 -0.68 17.28
C THR A 36 -5.37 0.75 17.78
N GLU A 37 -5.41 1.00 19.09
CA GLU A 37 -5.48 2.35 19.67
C GLU A 37 -4.13 3.08 19.78
N ASN A 38 -3.01 2.34 19.93
CA ASN A 38 -1.68 2.92 20.11
C ASN A 38 -0.62 2.18 19.30
N THR A 39 -0.89 2.00 18.00
CA THR A 39 -0.11 1.15 17.11
C THR A 39 1.36 1.55 17.07
N ARG A 40 1.67 2.85 17.12
CA ARG A 40 3.05 3.36 17.11
C ARG A 40 3.89 2.83 18.27
N ARG A 41 3.31 2.69 19.47
CA ARG A 41 4.01 2.11 20.62
C ARG A 41 4.22 0.60 20.45
N TYR A 42 3.22 -0.10 19.91
CA TYR A 42 3.30 -1.54 19.69
C TYR A 42 4.27 -1.92 18.55
N VAL A 43 4.40 -1.11 17.50
CA VAL A 43 5.45 -1.27 16.47
C VAL A 43 6.84 -1.30 17.11
N GLY A 44 7.14 -0.39 18.04
CA GLY A 44 8.40 -0.40 18.79
C GLY A 44 8.59 -1.67 19.63
N ILE A 45 7.57 -2.06 20.41
CA ILE A 45 7.62 -3.28 21.24
C ILE A 45 7.78 -4.55 20.39
N PHE A 46 7.11 -4.62 19.24
CA PHE A 46 7.27 -5.75 18.31
C PHE A 46 8.68 -5.77 17.72
N ALA A 47 9.26 -4.64 17.35
CA ALA A 47 10.64 -4.57 16.87
C ALA A 47 11.65 -4.99 17.97
N ASP A 48 11.47 -4.55 19.21
CA ASP A 48 12.28 -4.98 20.36
C ASP A 48 12.19 -6.49 20.59
N ALA A 49 10.98 -7.07 20.49
CA ALA A 49 10.76 -8.51 20.64
C ALA A 49 11.29 -9.35 19.45
N ILE A 50 11.28 -8.80 18.24
CA ILE A 50 11.87 -9.44 17.06
C ILE A 50 13.40 -9.47 17.19
N ASP A 51 14.03 -8.40 17.70
CA ASP A 51 15.48 -8.37 17.96
C ASP A 51 15.88 -9.45 18.97
N GLU A 52 15.11 -9.67 20.05
CA GLU A 52 15.39 -10.70 21.06
C GLU A 52 15.19 -12.14 20.51
N LEU A 53 14.30 -12.32 19.54
CA LEU A 53 13.93 -13.63 18.97
C LEU A 53 14.58 -13.92 17.60
N MET A 54 15.51 -13.09 17.14
CA MET A 54 16.14 -13.26 15.83
C MET A 54 17.10 -14.46 15.81
N PRO A 55 16.94 -15.43 14.89
CA PRO A 55 17.88 -16.54 14.76
C PRO A 55 19.17 -16.10 14.05
N GLU A 56 20.26 -16.84 14.28
CA GLU A 56 21.50 -16.66 13.50
C GLU A 56 21.26 -16.88 11.99
N PRO A 57 21.95 -16.14 11.10
CA PRO A 57 21.81 -16.29 9.67
C PRO A 57 22.29 -17.67 9.20
N THR A 58 21.46 -18.36 8.43
CA THR A 58 21.77 -19.70 7.88
C THR A 58 22.61 -19.61 6.60
N GLU A 59 22.52 -18.48 5.90
CA GLU A 59 23.27 -18.20 4.68
C GLU A 59 24.22 -17.02 4.94
N ALA A 60 25.49 -17.18 4.54
CA ALA A 60 26.42 -16.05 4.51
C ALA A 60 25.98 -15.09 3.40
N PHE A 61 25.49 -13.91 3.79
CA PHE A 61 25.18 -12.82 2.88
C PHE A 61 26.43 -11.97 2.62
N ILE A 62 26.35 -11.12 1.59
CA ILE A 62 27.30 -10.03 1.39
C ILE A 62 26.80 -8.89 2.28
N ASP A 63 27.62 -8.45 3.22
CA ASP A 63 27.30 -7.31 4.08
C ASP A 63 26.97 -6.09 3.21
N ASP A 64 25.83 -5.43 3.49
CA ASP A 64 25.50 -4.12 2.90
C ASP A 64 26.54 -3.09 3.40
N ASP A 65 26.78 -1.98 2.70
CA ASP A 65 27.79 -0.97 3.13
C ASP A 65 27.55 -0.52 4.58
N HIS A 66 26.27 -0.51 4.98
CA HIS A 66 25.79 -0.26 6.33
C HIS A 66 26.26 -1.32 7.36
N ASP A 67 26.21 -2.61 7.02
CA ASP A 67 26.47 -3.71 7.94
C ASP A 67 27.99 -3.85 8.21
N ILE A 68 28.82 -3.61 7.19
CA ILE A 68 30.28 -3.51 7.32
C ILE A 68 30.64 -2.38 8.31
N LEU A 69 30.06 -1.19 8.13
CA LEU A 69 30.30 -0.02 8.99
C LEU A 69 29.83 -0.26 10.43
N MET A 70 28.71 -0.97 10.62
CA MET A 70 28.17 -1.26 11.94
C MET A 70 28.98 -2.32 12.69
N THR A 71 29.49 -3.34 11.98
CA THR A 71 30.36 -4.38 12.53
C THR A 71 31.72 -3.80 12.94
N GLN A 72 32.34 -2.99 12.07
CA GLN A 72 33.58 -2.28 12.40
C GLN A 72 33.42 -1.36 13.62
N ARG A 73 32.30 -0.62 13.72
CA ARG A 73 32.01 0.25 14.88
C ARG A 73 31.75 -0.53 16.17
N SER A 74 31.18 -1.74 16.12
CA SER A 74 31.07 -2.59 17.32
C SER A 74 32.43 -3.11 17.77
N ASP A 75 33.28 -3.53 16.84
CA ASP A 75 34.60 -4.08 17.17
C ASP A 75 35.51 -3.00 17.76
N GLU A 76 35.60 -1.81 17.12
CA GLU A 76 36.33 -0.64 17.65
C GLU A 76 35.83 -0.19 19.04
N GLY A 77 34.53 -0.34 19.31
CA GLY A 77 33.94 -0.02 20.61
C GLY A 77 34.30 -0.98 21.74
N THR A 78 34.81 -2.18 21.42
CA THR A 78 35.05 -3.25 22.41
C THR A 78 36.48 -3.21 23.00
N GLU A 79 37.44 -2.62 22.30
CA GLU A 79 38.85 -2.53 22.76
C GLU A 79 39.19 -1.26 23.57
N GLY A 80 38.27 -0.28 23.65
CA GLY A 80 38.60 1.09 24.09
C GLY A 80 37.81 1.73 25.25
N ALA A 81 36.78 1.08 25.80
CA ALA A 81 35.82 1.73 26.71
C ALA A 81 35.69 1.08 28.10
N ASP A 82 36.56 1.46 29.03
CA ASP A 82 36.37 1.25 30.47
C ASP A 82 35.34 2.28 31.00
N GLY A 83 34.15 1.82 31.40
CA GLY A 83 33.20 2.62 32.21
C GLY A 83 32.11 3.43 31.48
N SER A 84 31.05 2.74 31.05
CA SER A 84 29.64 3.12 31.30
C SER A 84 29.19 4.60 31.16
N ASP A 85 28.98 5.09 29.94
CA ASP A 85 28.03 6.19 29.69
C ASP A 85 26.81 5.67 28.90
N PRO A 86 25.59 5.65 29.48
CA PRO A 86 24.38 5.18 28.80
C PRO A 86 24.07 5.93 27.50
N HIS A 87 24.52 7.18 27.35
CA HIS A 87 24.30 7.99 26.15
C HIS A 87 25.22 7.64 24.98
N GLN A 88 26.26 6.82 25.20
CA GLN A 88 27.22 6.42 24.17
C GLN A 88 27.00 4.97 23.67
N LYS A 89 26.02 4.26 24.23
CA LYS A 89 25.61 2.94 23.72
C LYS A 89 24.82 3.11 22.42
N MET A 90 25.26 2.46 21.35
CA MET A 90 24.61 2.55 20.04
C MET A 90 23.14 2.08 20.12
N PRO A 91 22.17 2.90 19.70
CA PRO A 91 20.75 2.54 19.72
C PRO A 91 20.46 1.27 18.90
N SER A 92 19.56 0.42 19.38
CA SER A 92 19.18 -0.82 18.68
C SER A 92 18.49 -0.52 17.35
N GLU A 93 17.80 0.62 17.25
CA GLU A 93 17.13 1.09 16.05
C GLU A 93 18.09 1.25 14.84
N ILE A 94 19.37 1.56 15.07
CA ILE A 94 20.36 1.65 13.98
C ILE A 94 20.83 0.25 13.56
N LYS A 95 20.78 -0.75 14.45
CA LYS A 95 21.17 -2.15 14.14
C LYS A 95 20.08 -2.91 13.37
N ARG A 96 18.86 -2.36 13.26
CA ARG A 96 17.75 -2.98 12.54
C ARG A 96 17.91 -2.76 11.04
N PHE A 97 18.22 -3.82 10.32
CA PHE A 97 18.13 -3.85 8.85
C PHE A 97 16.68 -3.97 8.33
N PHE A 98 15.72 -4.22 9.25
CA PHE A 98 14.31 -4.46 8.97
C PHE A 98 13.39 -3.40 9.61
N GLU A 99 12.26 -3.14 8.94
CA GLU A 99 11.18 -2.28 9.40
C GLU A 99 9.94 -3.12 9.72
N VAL A 100 9.21 -2.78 10.79
CA VAL A 100 8.01 -3.50 11.22
C VAL A 100 6.76 -2.73 10.81
N TYR A 101 5.89 -3.39 10.06
CA TYR A 101 4.66 -2.85 9.51
C TYR A 101 3.46 -3.59 10.09
N VAL A 102 2.48 -2.87 10.64
CA VAL A 102 1.23 -3.46 11.14
C VAL A 102 0.14 -3.33 10.10
N LYS A 103 -0.36 -4.47 9.63
CA LYS A 103 -1.40 -4.58 8.62
C LYS A 103 -2.76 -4.70 9.28
N ALA A 104 -3.64 -3.74 9.01
CA ALA A 104 -4.98 -3.73 9.57
C ALA A 104 -5.79 -4.92 9.02
N SER A 105 -6.63 -5.53 9.87
CA SER A 105 -7.46 -6.69 9.48
C SER A 105 -8.25 -6.40 8.20
N SER A 106 -8.25 -7.39 7.32
CA SER A 106 -9.02 -7.40 6.08
C SER A 106 -10.54 -7.29 6.33
N LYS A 107 -11.00 -7.74 7.51
CA LYS A 107 -12.40 -7.81 7.91
C LYS A 107 -12.91 -6.45 8.38
N GLY A 108 -13.75 -5.82 7.57
CA GLY A 108 -14.42 -4.55 7.91
C GLY A 108 -14.73 -3.72 6.67
N ARG A 109 -15.36 -2.56 6.87
CA ARG A 109 -15.46 -1.52 5.83
C ARG A 109 -14.30 -0.53 6.01
N PRO A 110 -13.58 -0.14 4.95
CA PRO A 110 -12.69 1.01 5.03
C PRO A 110 -13.49 2.28 5.36
N PHE A 111 -12.87 3.19 6.09
CA PHE A 111 -13.41 4.52 6.33
C PHE A 111 -13.23 5.39 5.08
N THR A 112 -14.13 6.34 4.90
CA THR A 112 -13.90 7.48 4.01
C THR A 112 -13.16 8.59 4.77
N ILE A 113 -12.41 9.42 4.05
CA ILE A 113 -11.68 10.56 4.65
C ILE A 113 -12.59 11.54 5.45
N ARG A 114 -13.90 11.54 5.18
CA ARG A 114 -14.91 12.37 5.87
C ARG A 114 -15.39 11.76 7.19
N GLU A 115 -15.18 10.47 7.41
CA GLU A 115 -15.58 9.78 8.65
C GLU A 115 -14.50 9.84 9.73
N VAL A 116 -13.24 10.10 9.36
CA VAL A 116 -12.12 10.27 10.29
C VAL A 116 -12.34 11.50 11.16
N LYS A 117 -12.26 11.32 12.48
CA LYS A 117 -12.46 12.38 13.48
C LYS A 117 -11.31 12.39 14.49
N ALA A 118 -11.30 13.40 15.37
CA ALA A 118 -10.33 13.51 16.46
C ALA A 118 -10.30 12.27 17.39
N SER A 119 -11.38 11.49 17.46
CA SER A 119 -11.45 10.20 18.16
C SER A 119 -10.52 9.13 17.59
N ASN A 120 -10.04 9.28 16.35
CA ASN A 120 -9.20 8.31 15.67
C ASN A 120 -7.70 8.67 15.70
N ILE A 121 -7.32 9.72 16.43
CA ILE A 121 -5.92 10.11 16.58
C ILE A 121 -5.14 9.03 17.34
N GLY A 122 -4.01 8.59 16.78
CA GLY A 122 -3.18 7.51 17.30
C GLY A 122 -3.64 6.10 16.90
N GLN A 123 -4.86 5.97 16.37
CA GLN A 123 -5.43 4.68 15.98
C GLN A 123 -4.95 4.23 14.59
N LEU A 124 -4.89 2.91 14.38
CA LEU A 124 -4.75 2.31 13.05
C LEU A 124 -6.08 2.39 12.30
N VAL A 125 -6.12 3.18 11.23
CA VAL A 125 -7.31 3.39 10.41
C VAL A 125 -7.04 2.92 8.98
N ARG A 126 -8.01 2.21 8.39
CA ARG A 126 -8.01 1.80 6.98
C ARG A 126 -8.88 2.76 6.17
N LEU A 127 -8.31 3.39 5.15
CA LEU A 127 -8.93 4.43 4.33
C LEU A 127 -8.92 4.07 2.86
N ALA A 128 -10.07 4.17 2.18
CA ALA A 128 -10.15 4.03 0.73
C ALA A 128 -10.14 5.40 0.04
N GLY A 129 -9.33 5.56 -1.01
CA GLY A 129 -9.17 6.83 -1.70
C GLY A 129 -8.60 6.72 -3.11
N ILE A 130 -8.44 7.88 -3.75
CA ILE A 130 -7.82 8.04 -5.08
C ILE A 130 -6.57 8.90 -4.92
N VAL A 131 -5.43 8.42 -5.41
CA VAL A 131 -4.18 9.19 -5.34
C VAL A 131 -4.19 10.26 -6.43
N THR A 132 -4.26 11.53 -6.04
CA THR A 132 -4.37 12.67 -6.98
C THR A 132 -3.03 13.27 -7.38
N ARG A 133 -2.03 13.18 -6.49
CA ARG A 133 -0.65 13.62 -6.71
C ARG A 133 0.30 12.74 -5.92
N CYS A 134 1.41 12.41 -6.56
CA CYS A 134 2.57 11.79 -5.94
C CYS A 134 3.75 12.75 -6.13
N SER A 135 4.53 12.99 -5.09
CA SER A 135 5.84 13.64 -5.23
C SER A 135 6.90 12.58 -5.43
N ASP A 136 8.02 12.98 -6.05
CA ASP A 136 9.22 12.15 -6.11
C ASP A 136 9.70 11.78 -4.70
N VAL A 137 10.37 10.64 -4.60
CA VAL A 137 10.96 10.14 -3.35
C VAL A 137 11.94 11.17 -2.79
N LYS A 138 11.87 11.41 -1.47
CA LYS A 138 12.81 12.27 -0.75
C LYS A 138 13.38 11.50 0.44
N PRO A 139 14.71 11.40 0.59
CA PRO A 139 15.29 10.77 1.77
C PRO A 139 14.93 11.56 3.02
N LEU A 140 14.35 10.88 4.00
CA LEU A 140 14.08 11.42 5.33
C LEU A 140 15.15 10.91 6.28
N MET A 141 15.93 11.82 6.85
CA MET A 141 16.99 11.49 7.81
C MET A 141 16.37 11.04 9.14
N GLN A 142 16.42 9.74 9.45
CA GLN A 142 15.99 9.19 10.73
C GLN A 142 17.07 9.37 11.81
N VAL A 143 18.30 8.98 11.52
CA VAL A 143 19.46 9.13 12.41
C VAL A 143 20.62 9.77 11.64
N ALA A 144 21.28 10.75 12.25
CA ALA A 144 22.42 11.45 11.66
C ALA A 144 23.73 10.94 12.27
N VAL A 145 24.55 10.25 11.46
CA VAL A 145 25.94 9.93 11.80
C VAL A 145 26.84 10.47 10.68
N TYR A 146 27.86 11.25 11.03
CA TYR A 146 28.67 11.97 10.06
C TYR A 146 29.85 11.12 9.55
N THR A 147 29.66 10.49 8.39
CA THR A 147 30.69 9.84 7.54
C THR A 147 30.26 9.98 6.07
N CYS A 148 31.20 9.97 5.12
CA CYS A 148 31.00 10.50 3.76
C CYS A 148 31.79 9.69 2.70
N GLU A 149 31.38 9.56 1.43
CA GLU A 149 30.14 9.94 0.72
C GLU A 149 30.12 9.18 -0.64
N ASP A 150 29.16 8.27 -0.92
CA ASP A 150 29.05 7.62 -2.26
C ASP A 150 27.69 6.94 -2.62
N CYS A 151 26.97 6.29 -1.69
CA CYS A 151 25.90 5.33 -2.05
C CYS A 151 24.46 5.91 -2.16
N GLY A 152 23.69 5.44 -3.16
CA GLY A 152 22.29 5.86 -3.42
C GLY A 152 21.39 4.70 -3.85
N PHE A 153 20.07 4.83 -3.64
CA PHE A 153 19.07 3.76 -3.83
C PHE A 153 17.71 4.26 -4.36
N GLU A 154 16.94 3.37 -5.00
CA GLU A 154 15.62 3.63 -5.60
C GLU A 154 14.47 3.00 -4.79
N ILE A 155 13.25 3.57 -4.89
CA ILE A 155 12.03 3.08 -4.21
C ILE A 155 10.82 3.17 -5.16
N TYR A 156 9.91 2.20 -5.08
CA TYR A 156 8.71 2.13 -5.91
C TYR A 156 7.65 3.16 -5.51
N GLN A 157 7.01 3.76 -6.52
CA GLN A 157 6.04 4.85 -6.38
C GLN A 157 4.64 4.41 -6.84
N VAL A 158 3.61 4.69 -6.04
CA VAL A 158 2.19 4.55 -6.44
C VAL A 158 1.87 5.54 -7.56
N ALA A 159 1.10 5.15 -8.58
CA ALA A 159 0.81 6.03 -9.71
C ALA A 159 -0.36 6.99 -9.41
N PRO A 160 -0.32 8.25 -9.89
CA PRO A 160 -1.47 9.13 -9.81
C PRO A 160 -2.62 8.56 -10.64
N GLY A 161 -3.81 8.44 -10.03
CA GLY A 161 -4.99 7.79 -10.60
C GLY A 161 -5.27 6.39 -10.03
N ASP A 162 -4.34 5.80 -9.27
CA ASP A 162 -4.59 4.52 -8.60
C ASP A 162 -5.68 4.65 -7.53
N VAL A 163 -6.59 3.67 -7.50
CA VAL A 163 -7.55 3.47 -6.41
C VAL A 163 -6.92 2.52 -5.41
N VAL A 164 -6.54 3.06 -4.26
CA VAL A 164 -5.82 2.34 -3.21
C VAL A 164 -6.58 2.42 -1.90
N GLU A 165 -6.37 1.39 -1.09
CA GLU A 165 -6.72 1.35 0.30
C GLU A 165 -5.42 1.43 1.11
N LEU A 166 -5.41 2.34 2.08
CA LEU A 166 -4.25 2.68 2.89
C LEU A 166 -4.60 2.36 4.34
N SER A 167 -3.85 1.44 4.94
CA SER A 167 -3.89 1.19 6.38
C SER A 167 -2.75 1.97 7.02
N GLY A 168 -3.04 2.81 8.00
CA GLY A 168 -2.03 3.68 8.61
C GLY A 168 -2.46 4.33 9.91
N ILE A 169 -1.51 4.96 10.59
CA ILE A 169 -1.71 5.60 11.89
C ILE A 169 -2.08 7.07 11.65
N PHE A 170 -3.21 7.53 12.18
CA PHE A 170 -3.63 8.93 12.00
C PHE A 170 -3.01 9.84 13.07
N LEU A 171 -2.12 10.75 12.66
CA LEU A 171 -1.28 11.56 13.56
C LEU A 171 -1.39 13.07 13.28
N PRO A 172 -1.29 13.92 14.31
CA PRO A 172 -1.16 15.38 14.14
C PRO A 172 0.30 15.80 13.94
N ILE A 173 0.52 16.84 13.14
CA ILE A 173 1.79 17.57 13.06
C ILE A 173 1.67 18.83 13.93
N PRO A 174 2.33 18.89 15.11
CA PRO A 174 2.35 20.11 15.88
C PRO A 174 3.19 21.18 15.16
N TYR A 175 2.63 22.37 14.98
CA TYR A 175 3.42 23.50 14.48
C TYR A 175 4.44 23.94 15.53
N VAL A 176 5.66 24.26 15.07
CA VAL A 176 6.74 24.83 15.89
C VAL A 176 7.05 26.28 15.49
N GLY A 177 7.68 27.02 16.39
CA GLY A 177 8.13 28.40 16.16
C GLY A 177 6.99 29.38 15.85
N PHE A 178 7.24 30.36 14.96
CA PHE A 178 6.27 31.41 14.62
C PHE A 178 4.94 30.89 14.02
N ARG A 179 4.89 29.65 13.49
CA ARG A 179 3.63 29.04 13.05
C ARG A 179 2.75 28.62 14.23
N ALA A 180 3.34 28.09 15.31
CA ALA A 180 2.63 27.73 16.54
C ALA A 180 1.85 28.94 17.11
N MET A 181 2.49 30.11 17.13
CA MET A 181 1.90 31.35 17.67
C MET A 181 0.66 31.84 16.90
N ARG A 182 0.51 31.48 15.60
CA ARG A 182 -0.69 31.81 14.80
C ARG A 182 -1.72 30.70 14.76
N ALA A 183 -1.31 29.44 14.82
CA ALA A 183 -2.20 28.30 14.72
C ALA A 183 -2.90 27.96 16.06
N GLY A 184 -2.30 28.32 17.19
CA GLY A 184 -2.86 28.03 18.51
C GLY A 184 -2.92 26.52 18.77
N LEU A 185 -4.12 25.96 18.87
CA LEU A 185 -4.36 24.52 19.03
C LEU A 185 -4.71 23.80 17.71
N VAL A 186 -4.70 24.51 16.57
CA VAL A 186 -4.92 23.89 15.25
C VAL A 186 -3.64 23.16 14.84
N ALA A 187 -3.76 21.87 14.54
CA ALA A 187 -2.70 21.05 13.97
C ALA A 187 -3.13 20.51 12.61
N ASP A 188 -2.19 20.47 11.66
CA ASP A 188 -2.38 19.66 10.45
C ASP A 188 -2.37 18.18 10.84
N THR A 189 -3.06 17.33 10.07
CA THR A 189 -3.09 15.89 10.29
C THR A 189 -2.59 15.13 9.08
N TYR A 190 -1.94 14.00 9.30
CA TYR A 190 -1.43 13.10 8.28
C TYR A 190 -1.73 11.66 8.65
N LEU A 191 -1.69 10.78 7.65
CA LEU A 191 -1.74 9.34 7.83
C LEU A 191 -0.34 8.79 7.60
N GLU A 192 0.25 8.18 8.62
CA GLU A 192 1.50 7.42 8.51
C GLU A 192 1.14 6.02 7.97
N ALA A 193 1.30 5.81 6.67
CA ALA A 193 0.88 4.58 6.01
C ALA A 193 1.76 3.38 6.40
N MET A 194 1.12 2.31 6.89
CA MET A 194 1.76 1.05 7.28
C MET A 194 1.57 -0.07 6.25
N SER A 195 0.52 0.00 5.43
CA SER A 195 0.24 -0.98 4.38
C SER A 195 -0.59 -0.35 3.27
N VAL A 196 -0.33 -0.72 2.02
CA VAL A 196 -1.03 -0.24 0.82
C VAL A 196 -1.61 -1.43 0.05
N SER A 197 -2.93 -1.47 -0.11
CA SER A 197 -3.64 -2.46 -0.93
C SER A 197 -4.24 -1.79 -2.18
N HIS A 198 -3.85 -2.26 -3.37
CA HIS A 198 -4.39 -1.73 -4.62
C HIS A 198 -5.75 -2.40 -4.92
N PHE A 199 -6.83 -1.60 -4.95
CA PHE A 199 -8.19 -2.10 -5.24
C PHE A 199 -8.38 -2.45 -6.73
N LYS A 200 -7.58 -1.83 -7.60
CA LYS A 200 -7.41 -2.24 -8.98
C LYS A 200 -5.94 -2.59 -9.20
N LYS A 201 -5.64 -3.89 -9.26
CA LYS A 201 -4.49 -4.36 -10.04
C LYS A 201 -4.65 -3.80 -11.47
N LYS A 202 -3.55 -3.57 -12.19
CA LYS A 202 -3.64 -3.29 -13.64
C LYS A 202 -4.41 -4.43 -14.30
N TYR A 203 -5.16 -4.17 -15.37
CA TYR A 203 -5.94 -5.22 -16.07
C TYR A 203 -5.06 -6.41 -16.52
N GLU A 204 -3.76 -6.21 -16.64
CA GLU A 204 -2.74 -7.21 -16.98
C GLU A 204 -2.38 -8.18 -15.82
N GLU A 205 -2.75 -7.85 -14.57
CA GLU A 205 -2.42 -8.59 -13.35
C GLU A 205 -3.65 -9.13 -12.60
N TYR A 206 -4.87 -8.95 -13.15
CA TYR A 206 -6.10 -9.44 -12.53
C TYR A 206 -6.20 -10.97 -12.66
N GLU A 207 -6.00 -11.67 -11.55
CA GLU A 207 -6.19 -13.12 -11.45
C GLU A 207 -7.67 -13.41 -11.17
N LEU A 208 -8.31 -14.18 -12.05
CA LEU A 208 -9.69 -14.63 -11.89
C LEU A 208 -9.82 -15.45 -10.59
N ARG A 209 -10.82 -15.13 -9.76
CA ARG A 209 -11.14 -15.99 -8.61
C ARG A 209 -11.92 -17.22 -9.07
N GLY A 210 -11.76 -18.33 -8.35
CA GLY A 210 -12.28 -19.64 -8.79
C GLY A 210 -13.80 -19.72 -8.96
N ASP A 211 -14.55 -18.87 -8.24
CA ASP A 211 -16.00 -18.69 -8.39
C ASP A 211 -16.37 -17.83 -9.61
N GLU A 212 -15.57 -16.82 -9.93
CA GLU A 212 -15.72 -16.00 -11.14
C GLU A 212 -15.46 -16.83 -12.40
N GLU A 213 -14.46 -17.72 -12.39
CA GLU A 213 -14.20 -18.64 -13.51
C GLU A 213 -15.41 -19.54 -13.81
N GLU A 214 -16.08 -20.06 -12.79
CA GLU A 214 -17.24 -20.93 -12.98
C GLU A 214 -18.43 -20.13 -13.54
N GLN A 215 -18.63 -18.90 -13.08
CA GLN A 215 -19.64 -17.99 -13.65
C GLN A 215 -19.34 -17.66 -15.11
N ILE A 216 -18.09 -17.38 -15.47
CA ILE A 216 -17.66 -17.13 -16.85
C ILE A 216 -17.89 -18.36 -17.72
N LYS A 217 -17.59 -19.58 -17.23
CA LYS A 217 -17.86 -20.84 -17.97
C LYS A 217 -19.35 -21.06 -18.21
N ARG A 218 -20.19 -20.88 -17.18
CA ARG A 218 -21.66 -20.96 -17.31
C ARG A 218 -22.20 -19.93 -18.30
N LEU A 219 -21.69 -18.70 -18.29
CA LEU A 219 -22.05 -17.68 -19.28
C LEU A 219 -21.54 -18.04 -20.68
N ALA A 220 -20.37 -18.68 -20.82
CA ALA A 220 -19.79 -19.11 -22.09
C ALA A 220 -20.63 -20.21 -22.79
N GLU A 221 -21.23 -21.12 -22.02
CA GLU A 221 -22.16 -22.15 -22.51
C GLU A 221 -23.50 -21.56 -22.99
N ASP A 222 -23.86 -20.40 -22.45
CA ASP A 222 -25.14 -19.72 -22.62
C ASP A 222 -25.12 -18.84 -23.89
N GLY A 223 -25.04 -19.50 -25.07
CA GLY A 223 -24.62 -19.01 -26.39
C GLY A 223 -25.27 -17.75 -27.04
N ASP A 224 -26.01 -16.95 -26.28
CA ASP A 224 -26.52 -15.61 -26.64
C ASP A 224 -25.87 -14.51 -25.75
N ILE A 225 -24.59 -14.67 -25.43
CA ILE A 225 -23.85 -13.78 -24.52
C ILE A 225 -23.83 -12.33 -25.03
N TYR A 226 -23.61 -12.16 -26.33
CA TYR A 226 -23.42 -10.84 -26.94
C TYR A 226 -24.67 -9.96 -26.78
N ASP A 227 -25.85 -10.51 -27.07
CA ASP A 227 -27.10 -9.75 -26.95
C ASP A 227 -27.58 -9.66 -25.50
N LYS A 228 -27.22 -10.63 -24.62
CA LYS A 228 -27.45 -10.51 -23.17
C LYS A 228 -26.63 -9.36 -22.56
N LEU A 229 -25.34 -9.28 -22.86
CA LEU A 229 -24.47 -8.19 -22.40
C LEU A 229 -24.92 -6.84 -22.98
N ALA A 230 -25.26 -6.78 -24.27
CA ALA A 230 -25.80 -5.57 -24.87
C ALA A 230 -27.10 -5.10 -24.20
N ARG A 231 -28.06 -6.02 -23.93
CA ARG A 231 -29.31 -5.70 -23.21
C ARG A 231 -29.07 -5.28 -21.75
N SER A 232 -28.04 -5.81 -21.10
CA SER A 232 -27.62 -5.41 -19.74
C SER A 232 -27.04 -4.00 -19.67
N LEU A 233 -26.56 -3.44 -20.79
CA LEU A 233 -26.05 -2.08 -20.86
C LEU A 233 -27.22 -1.08 -20.95
N ALA A 234 -27.33 -0.19 -19.97
CA ALA A 234 -28.43 0.78 -19.81
C ALA A 234 -29.82 0.12 -20.00
N PRO A 235 -30.23 -0.80 -19.11
CA PRO A 235 -31.47 -1.57 -19.25
C PRO A 235 -32.73 -0.70 -19.12
N GLU A 236 -32.61 0.47 -18.50
CA GLU A 236 -33.65 1.50 -18.39
C GLU A 236 -34.08 2.10 -19.75
N ILE A 237 -33.23 1.94 -20.78
CA ILE A 237 -33.49 2.45 -22.12
C ILE A 237 -33.97 1.31 -23.01
N PHE A 238 -35.22 1.39 -23.46
CA PHE A 238 -35.81 0.45 -24.40
C PHE A 238 -35.31 0.69 -25.84
N GLY A 239 -34.90 -0.39 -26.51
CA GLY A 239 -34.44 -0.38 -27.90
C GLY A 239 -33.02 0.16 -28.10
N HIS A 240 -32.68 0.45 -29.36
CA HIS A 240 -31.33 0.81 -29.83
C HIS A 240 -30.26 -0.25 -29.50
N GLU A 241 -30.59 -1.53 -29.62
CA GLU A 241 -29.67 -2.65 -29.36
C GLU A 241 -28.35 -2.53 -30.13
N ASP A 242 -28.37 -2.06 -31.38
CA ASP A 242 -27.15 -1.85 -32.18
C ASP A 242 -26.22 -0.78 -31.59
N ILE A 243 -26.78 0.25 -30.94
CA ILE A 243 -26.00 1.27 -30.24
C ILE A 243 -25.42 0.69 -28.96
N LYS A 244 -26.20 -0.10 -28.21
CA LYS A 244 -25.72 -0.80 -27.01
C LYS A 244 -24.60 -1.80 -27.34
N LYS A 245 -24.73 -2.53 -28.45
CA LYS A 245 -23.69 -3.41 -29.02
C LYS A 245 -22.42 -2.65 -29.39
N ALA A 246 -22.55 -1.48 -30.01
CA ALA A 246 -21.40 -0.62 -30.32
C ALA A 246 -20.71 -0.06 -29.06
N LEU A 247 -21.47 0.30 -28.03
CA LEU A 247 -20.94 0.75 -26.73
C LEU A 247 -20.30 -0.41 -25.94
N LEU A 248 -20.83 -1.63 -26.04
CA LEU A 248 -20.19 -2.83 -25.47
C LEU A 248 -18.81 -3.08 -26.10
N LEU A 249 -18.70 -2.94 -27.43
CA LEU A 249 -17.41 -3.02 -28.14
C LEU A 249 -16.45 -1.87 -27.77
N LEU A 250 -16.97 -0.70 -27.40
CA LEU A 250 -16.16 0.41 -26.89
C LEU A 250 -15.58 0.11 -25.50
N LEU A 251 -16.35 -0.55 -24.62
CA LEU A 251 -15.90 -0.95 -23.28
C LEU A 251 -14.88 -2.10 -23.31
N VAL A 252 -15.03 -3.06 -24.23
CA VAL A 252 -14.08 -4.17 -24.41
C VAL A 252 -12.82 -3.72 -25.15
N GLY A 253 -12.96 -2.78 -26.10
CA GLY A 253 -11.87 -2.30 -26.95
C GLY A 253 -11.36 -3.35 -27.95
N ALA A 254 -10.33 -2.99 -28.71
CA ALA A 254 -9.57 -3.92 -29.54
C ALA A 254 -8.13 -4.07 -29.01
N PRO A 255 -7.45 -5.22 -29.23
CA PRO A 255 -6.08 -5.40 -28.80
C PRO A 255 -5.12 -4.47 -29.53
N HIS A 256 -4.25 -3.78 -28.79
CA HIS A 256 -3.15 -3.01 -29.37
C HIS A 256 -2.21 -3.92 -30.16
N ARG A 257 -1.92 -3.55 -31.42
CA ARG A 257 -1.02 -4.33 -32.29
C ARG A 257 0.24 -3.54 -32.57
N GLN A 258 1.40 -4.14 -32.28
CA GLN A 258 2.68 -3.62 -32.73
C GLN A 258 3.04 -4.30 -34.06
N LEU A 259 3.36 -3.52 -35.08
CA LEU A 259 3.87 -4.04 -36.36
C LEU A 259 5.35 -4.39 -36.20
N LYS A 260 5.85 -5.23 -37.12
CA LYS A 260 7.29 -5.57 -37.22
C LYS A 260 8.22 -4.36 -37.44
N ASP A 261 7.64 -3.22 -37.80
CA ASP A 261 8.30 -1.93 -38.05
C ASP A 261 8.25 -0.98 -36.82
N GLY A 262 7.91 -1.50 -35.63
CA GLY A 262 7.83 -0.72 -34.38
C GLY A 262 6.61 0.21 -34.25
N MET A 263 5.90 0.48 -35.34
CA MET A 263 4.61 1.21 -35.30
C MET A 263 3.58 0.49 -34.42
N LYS A 264 2.97 1.22 -33.48
CA LYS A 264 1.88 0.72 -32.62
C LYS A 264 0.53 1.21 -33.14
N ILE A 265 -0.37 0.30 -33.48
CA ILE A 265 -1.77 0.61 -33.77
C ILE A 265 -2.55 0.66 -32.45
N ARG A 266 -3.25 1.78 -32.24
CA ARG A 266 -4.19 1.99 -31.13
C ARG A 266 -5.42 1.11 -31.30
N GLY A 267 -5.83 0.42 -30.23
CA GLY A 267 -7.00 -0.46 -30.21
C GLY A 267 -8.29 0.22 -29.72
N ASP A 268 -8.20 1.43 -29.19
CA ASP A 268 -9.32 2.18 -28.64
C ASP A 268 -10.22 2.70 -29.77
N LEU A 269 -11.52 2.37 -29.70
CA LEU A 269 -12.53 2.92 -30.61
C LEU A 269 -12.93 4.33 -30.16
N HIS A 270 -13.35 5.17 -31.11
CA HIS A 270 -13.94 6.48 -30.85
C HIS A 270 -15.29 6.56 -31.56
N ILE A 271 -16.37 6.73 -30.79
CA ILE A 271 -17.75 6.72 -31.30
C ILE A 271 -18.40 8.07 -31.00
N CYS A 272 -19.07 8.66 -31.99
CA CYS A 272 -19.82 9.91 -31.85
C CYS A 272 -21.32 9.66 -32.07
N LEU A 273 -22.17 10.15 -31.15
CA LEU A 273 -23.63 9.95 -31.19
C LEU A 273 -24.38 11.24 -31.57
N MET A 274 -24.75 11.37 -32.84
CA MET A 274 -25.55 12.50 -33.36
C MET A 274 -27.06 12.19 -33.36
N GLY A 275 -27.92 13.22 -33.49
CA GLY A 275 -29.40 13.10 -33.38
C GLY A 275 -30.03 14.08 -32.38
N ASP A 276 -31.34 13.98 -32.18
CA ASP A 276 -32.16 14.92 -31.39
C ASP A 276 -31.96 14.83 -29.87
N PRO A 277 -32.27 15.89 -29.09
CA PRO A 277 -32.11 15.89 -27.63
C PRO A 277 -33.00 14.87 -26.91
N GLY A 278 -34.07 14.39 -27.53
CA GLY A 278 -35.01 13.42 -26.93
C GLY A 278 -34.48 11.98 -26.82
N VAL A 279 -33.37 11.62 -27.47
CA VAL A 279 -32.89 10.21 -27.52
C VAL A 279 -32.00 9.80 -26.34
N ALA A 280 -32.12 10.48 -25.19
CA ALA A 280 -31.44 10.17 -23.93
C ALA A 280 -29.91 9.98 -24.04
N LYS A 281 -29.24 10.73 -24.93
CA LYS A 281 -27.80 10.56 -25.22
C LYS A 281 -26.91 10.61 -23.97
N ASN A 282 -27.15 11.57 -23.08
CA ASN A 282 -26.36 11.75 -21.86
C ASN A 282 -26.53 10.60 -20.86
N PHE A 283 -27.60 9.81 -20.99
CA PHE A 283 -27.88 8.61 -20.18
C PHE A 283 -27.31 7.32 -20.80
N ARG A 284 -26.79 7.39 -22.04
CA ARG A 284 -26.20 6.25 -22.78
C ARG A 284 -24.66 6.21 -22.71
N ILE A 285 -24.04 7.21 -22.08
CA ILE A 285 -22.59 7.34 -21.99
C ILE A 285 -22.18 7.00 -20.55
N PRO A 286 -21.54 5.84 -20.30
CA PRO A 286 -20.88 5.55 -19.03
C PRO A 286 -19.58 6.36 -18.85
#